data_AF-A0A1J3D445-F1
#
_entry.id   AF-A0A1J3D445-F1
#
_cell.length_a   1.000
_cell.length_b   1.000
_cell.length_c   1.000
_cell.angle_alpha   90.00
_cell.angle_beta   90.00
_cell.angle_gamma   90.00
#
_symmetry.space_group_name_H-M   'P 1'
#
loop_
_entity.id
_entity.type
_entity.pdbx_description
1 polymer ?
#
loop_
_entity_poly.entity_id
_entity_poly.type
_entity_poly.pdbx_seq_one_letter_code
_entity_poly.pdbx_strand_id
1 'polypeptide(L)'
;IWKTMLSACNIHKNAEMAQRVFKEILEIDPNDSACYVLLANVHASAKRWRDVSEVRMSMRDKNVKKEPGISWFEHKGEVHRFKMGDRSQ
;
A
#
# COMPACT_ATOMS: atom_id res chain seq x y z
N ILE A 1 -1.80 -12.80 6.33
CA ILE A 1 -0.73 -13.65 5.77
C ILE A 1 -0.18 -13.07 4.46
N TRP A 2 -0.98 -12.91 3.40
CA TRP A 2 -0.52 -12.39 2.11
C TRP A 2 0.13 -10.99 2.14
N LYS A 3 -0.48 -10.02 2.85
CA LYS A 3 0.10 -8.67 3.02
C LYS A 3 1.46 -8.69 3.72
N THR A 4 1.61 -9.55 4.73
CA THR A 4 2.87 -9.75 5.45
C THR A 4 3.94 -10.29 4.51
N MET A 5 3.59 -11.25 3.65
CA MET A 5 4.50 -11.81 2.64
C MET A 5 4.89 -10.77 1.58
N LEU A 6 3.94 -9.95 1.12
CA LEU A 6 4.21 -8.85 0.19
C LEU A 6 5.15 -7.81 0.82
N SER A 7 4.97 -7.50 2.10
CA SER A 7 5.87 -6.63 2.86
C SER A 7 7.28 -7.23 2.99
N ALA A 8 7.41 -8.55 3.20
CA ALA A 8 8.71 -9.21 3.20
C ALA A 8 9.39 -9.14 1.82
N CYS A 9 8.63 -9.28 0.73
CA CYS A 9 9.15 -9.10 -0.63
C CYS A 9 9.72 -7.68 -0.86
N ASN A 10 9.15 -6.66 -0.21
CA ASN A 10 9.68 -5.30 -0.27
C ASN A 10 11.05 -5.17 0.39
N ILE A 11 11.23 -5.80 1.56
CA ILE A 11 12.51 -5.81 2.30
C ILE A 11 13.60 -6.51 1.48
N HIS A 12 13.27 -7.66 0.90
CA HIS A 12 14.21 -8.48 0.12
C HIS A 12 14.30 -8.08 -1.37
N LYS A 13 13.57 -7.05 -1.80
CA LYS A 13 13.50 -6.58 -3.20
C LYS A 13 13.10 -7.69 -4.18
N ASN A 14 12.31 -8.66 -3.73
CA ASN A 14 11.87 -9.79 -4.56
C ASN A 14 10.62 -9.40 -5.37
N ALA A 15 10.92 -8.74 -6.47
CA ALA A 15 10.04 -8.37 -7.57
C ALA A 15 9.00 -9.43 -7.97
N GLU A 16 9.50 -10.61 -8.33
CA GLU A 16 8.69 -11.66 -8.96
C GLU A 16 7.73 -12.29 -7.95
N MET A 17 8.22 -12.55 -6.74
CA MET A 17 7.39 -13.07 -5.67
C MET A 17 6.32 -12.04 -5.26
N ALA A 18 6.67 -10.76 -5.17
CA ALA A 18 5.69 -9.70 -4.91
C ALA A 18 4.56 -9.69 -5.94
N GLN A 19 4.89 -9.89 -7.22
CA GLN A 19 3.89 -9.90 -8.30
C GLN A 19 2.95 -11.10 -8.21
N ARG A 20 3.46 -12.28 -7.82
CA ARG A 20 2.63 -13.47 -7.58
C ARG A 20 1.70 -13.24 -6.41
N VAL A 21 2.22 -12.83 -5.26
CA VAL A 21 1.44 -12.54 -4.06
C VAL A 21 0.38 -11.47 -4.32
N PHE A 22 0.73 -10.45 -5.09
CA PHE A 22 -0.21 -9.39 -5.46
C PHE A 22 -1.40 -9.93 -6.27
N LYS A 23 -1.18 -10.86 -7.21
CA LYS A 23 -2.28 -11.50 -7.97
C LYS A 23 -3.22 -12.28 -7.05
N GLU A 24 -2.69 -13.09 -6.14
CA GLU A 24 -3.49 -13.84 -5.16
C GLU A 24 -4.36 -12.89 -4.31
N ILE A 25 -3.83 -11.74 -3.91
CA ILE A 25 -4.61 -10.76 -3.14
C ILE A 25 -5.72 -10.14 -3.99
N LEU A 26 -5.43 -9.79 -5.26
CA LEU A 26 -6.45 -9.20 -6.13
C LEU A 26 -7.58 -10.17 -6.51
N GLU A 27 -7.34 -11.48 -6.46
CA GLU A 27 -8.40 -12.48 -6.62
C GLU A 27 -9.40 -12.45 -5.44
N ILE A 28 -8.93 -12.06 -4.25
CA ILE A 28 -9.75 -11.96 -3.04
C ILE A 28 -10.38 -10.57 -2.91
N ASP A 29 -9.58 -9.51 -3.05
CA ASP A 29 -10.00 -8.12 -3.02
C ASP A 29 -9.29 -7.29 -4.11
N PRO A 30 -9.96 -7.07 -5.26
CA PRO A 30 -9.41 -6.30 -6.37
C PRO A 30 -9.09 -4.84 -6.04
N ASN A 31 -9.65 -4.30 -4.96
CA ASN A 31 -9.60 -2.89 -4.58
C ASN A 31 -8.69 -2.63 -3.36
N ASP A 32 -7.91 -3.62 -2.93
CA ASP A 32 -7.03 -3.51 -1.77
C ASP A 32 -5.92 -2.47 -1.99
N SER A 33 -6.17 -1.22 -1.59
CA SER A 33 -5.27 -0.09 -1.84
C SER A 33 -3.88 -0.29 -1.23
N ALA A 34 -3.79 -0.98 -0.09
CA ALA A 34 -2.53 -1.23 0.59
C ALA A 34 -1.63 -2.16 -0.24
N CYS A 35 -2.21 -3.14 -0.92
CA CYS A 35 -1.46 -4.08 -1.76
C CYS A 35 -0.90 -3.43 -3.01
N TYR A 36 -1.64 -2.52 -3.67
CA TYR A 36 -1.08 -1.73 -4.77
C TYR A 36 0.10 -0.86 -4.29
N VAL A 37 -0.05 -0.21 -3.14
CA VAL A 37 1.03 0.62 -2.56
C VAL A 37 2.26 -0.23 -2.23
N LEU A 38 2.08 -1.40 -1.63
CA LEU A 38 3.19 -2.32 -1.31
C LEU A 38 3.89 -2.82 -2.57
N LEU A 39 3.15 -3.21 -3.62
CA LEU A 39 3.75 -3.64 -4.88
C LEU A 39 4.56 -2.50 -5.52
N ALA A 40 4.00 -1.29 -5.58
CA ALA A 40 4.70 -0.12 -6.09
C ALA A 40 6.00 0.15 -5.30
N ASN A 41 6.00 -0.02 -3.98
CA ASN A 41 7.20 0.12 -3.16
C ASN A 41 8.26 -0.95 -3.48
N VAL A 42 7.86 -2.20 -3.72
CA VAL A 42 8.79 -3.26 -4.15
C VAL A 42 9.46 -2.87 -5.46
N HIS A 43 8.69 -2.44 -6.46
CA HIS A 43 9.24 -1.96 -7.74
C HIS A 43 10.18 -0.76 -7.55
N ALA A 44 9.82 0.21 -6.70
CA ALA A 44 10.66 1.37 -6.39
C ALA A 44 11.99 0.97 -5.73
N SER A 45 11.96 0.05 -4.76
CA SER A 45 13.16 -0.48 -4.09
C SER A 45 14.13 -1.20 -5.05
N ALA A 46 13.58 -1.77 -6.13
CA ALA A 46 14.29 -2.42 -7.22
C ALA A 46 14.66 -1.45 -8.37
N LYS A 47 14.43 -0.13 -8.20
CA LYS A 47 14.65 0.93 -9.21
C LYS A 47 13.88 0.75 -10.52
N ARG A 48 12.77 0.01 -10.51
CA ARG A 48 11.90 -0.25 -11.67
C ARG A 48 10.78 0.78 -11.77
N TRP A 49 11.15 2.02 -12.10
CA TRP A 49 10.20 3.16 -12.11
C TRP A 49 9.06 3.04 -13.12
N ARG A 50 9.29 2.32 -14.23
CA ARG A 50 8.25 2.01 -15.21
C ARG A 50 7.12 1.21 -14.56
N ASP A 51 7.46 0.12 -13.88
CA ASP A 51 6.50 -0.72 -13.17
C ASP A 51 5.76 0.07 -12.06
N VAL A 52 6.45 0.97 -11.35
CA VAL A 52 5.80 1.87 -10.37
C VAL A 52 4.71 2.72 -11.04
N SER A 53 5.01 3.26 -12.23
CA SER A 53 4.04 4.06 -12.99
C SER A 53 2.85 3.20 -13.43
N GLU A 54 3.09 1.99 -13.90
CA GLU A 54 2.04 1.05 -14.34
C GLU A 54 1.12 0.67 -13.17
N VAL A 55 1.66 0.37 -11.98
CA VAL A 55 0.85 0.12 -10.78
C VAL A 55 -0.01 1.33 -10.43
N ARG A 56 0.55 2.55 -10.47
CA ARG A 56 -0.19 3.79 -10.17
C ARG A 56 -1.21 4.15 -11.24
N MET A 57 -1.00 3.78 -12.49
CA MET A 57 -2.01 3.90 -13.55
C MET A 57 -3.15 2.92 -13.28
N SER A 58 -2.85 1.66 -13.01
CA SER A 58 -3.86 0.64 -12.66
C SER A 58 -4.72 1.06 -11.46
N MET A 59 -4.12 1.65 -10.42
CA MET A 59 -4.89 2.23 -9.30
C MET A 59 -5.86 3.32 -9.76
N ARG A 60 -5.42 4.23 -10.65
CA ARG A 60 -6.27 5.32 -11.18
C ARG A 60 -7.41 4.77 -12.04
N ASP A 61 -7.11 3.84 -12.94
CA ASP A 61 -8.08 3.24 -13.85
C ASP A 61 -9.17 2.47 -13.09
N LYS A 62 -8.81 1.86 -11.96
CA LYS A 62 -9.73 1.15 -11.06
C LYS A 62 -10.33 2.03 -9.96
N ASN A 63 -10.03 3.33 -9.95
CA ASN A 63 -10.43 4.28 -8.90
C ASN A 63 -10.03 3.84 -7.46
N VAL A 64 -8.94 3.08 -7.33
CA VAL A 64 -8.36 2.66 -6.05
C VAL A 64 -7.50 3.80 -5.52
N LYS A 65 -7.85 4.32 -4.33
CA LYS A 65 -7.12 5.41 -3.67
C LYS A 65 -6.40 4.86 -2.45
N LYS A 66 -5.16 5.30 -2.24
CA LYS A 66 -4.41 4.99 -1.02
C LYS A 66 -5.21 5.47 0.19
N GLU A 67 -5.40 4.60 1.17
CA GLU A 67 -5.96 4.99 2.45
C GLU A 67 -5.00 5.93 3.21
N PRO A 68 -5.50 7.06 3.74
CA PRO A 68 -4.70 7.96 4.54
C PRO A 68 -4.28 7.27 5.84
N GLY A 69 -3.04 7.49 6.26
CA GLY A 69 -2.59 7.04 7.58
C GLY A 69 -3.37 7.74 8.69
N ILE A 70 -3.72 7.00 9.74
CA ILE A 70 -4.36 7.52 10.94
C ILE A 70 -3.48 7.16 12.14
N SER A 71 -3.16 8.14 12.96
CA SER A 71 -2.60 7.93 14.30
C SER A 71 -3.56 8.47 15.35
N TRP A 72 -3.42 8.01 16.58
CA TRP A 72 -4.19 8.53 17.70
C TRP A 72 -3.39 8.43 19.00
N PHE A 73 -3.73 9.27 19.96
CA PHE A 73 -3.23 9.15 21.33
C PHE A 73 -4.37 9.43 22.32
N GLU A 74 -4.20 8.94 23.54
CA GLU A 74 -5.17 9.12 24.62
C GLU A 74 -4.59 10.02 25.71
N HIS A 75 -5.36 11.01 26.15
CA HIS A 75 -5.00 11.88 27.26
C HIS A 75 -6.23 12.14 28.13
N LYS A 76 -6.13 11.80 29.43
CA LYS A 76 -7.22 11.99 30.41
C LYS A 76 -8.57 11.39 29.97
N GLY A 77 -8.53 10.24 29.28
CA GLY A 77 -9.73 9.57 28.76
C GLY A 77 -10.29 10.16 27.45
N GLU A 78 -9.63 11.17 26.88
CA GLU A 78 -9.96 11.71 25.56
C GLU A 78 -9.04 11.11 24.49
N VAL A 79 -9.63 10.66 23.37
CA VAL A 79 -8.89 10.11 22.21
C VAL A 79 -8.76 11.18 21.15
N HIS A 80 -7.53 11.63 20.90
CA HIS A 80 -7.20 12.55 19.83
C HIS A 80 -6.72 11.77 18.60
N ARG A 81 -7.32 12.02 17.44
CA ARG A 81 -6.99 11.36 16.17
C ARG A 81 -6.34 12.34 15.21
N PHE A 82 -5.27 11.90 14.54
CA PHE A 82 -4.62 12.64 13.47
C PHE A 82 -4.71 11.84 12.18
N LYS A 83 -5.25 12.45 11.13
CA LYS A 83 -5.34 11.85 9.81
C LYS A 83 -4.33 12.52 8.88
N MET A 84 -3.58 11.71 8.13
CA MET A 84 -2.63 12.21 7.14
C MET A 84 -3.36 13.07 6.11
N GLY A 85 -2.88 14.31 5.92
CA GLY A 85 -3.47 15.27 4.99
C GLY A 85 -4.65 16.04 5.56
N ASP A 86 -5.01 15.84 6.83
CA ASP A 86 -5.93 16.71 7.53
C ASP A 86 -5.33 18.12 7.66
N ARG A 87 -6.15 19.14 7.39
CA ARG A 87 -5.79 20.56 7.49
C ARG A 87 -6.51 21.25 8.65
N SER A 88 -7.25 20.48 9.45
CA SER A 88 -7.95 20.93 10.65
C SER A 88 -6.94 21.00 11.80
N GLN A 89 -6.23 22.12 11.95
CA GLN A 89 -5.50 22.49 13.17
C GLN A 89 -5.78 23.93 13.54
#